data_AF-A0A0N4YCN2-F1
#
_entry.id   AF-A0A0N4YCN2-F1
#
_cell.length_a   1.000
_cell.length_b   1.000
_cell.length_c   1.000
_cell.angle_alpha   90.00
_cell.angle_beta   90.00
_cell.angle_gamma   90.00
#
_symmetry.space_group_name_H-M   'P 1'
#
loop_
_entity.id
_entity.type
_entity.pdbx_description
1 polymer ?
#
loop_
_entity_poly.entity_id
_entity_poly.type
_entity_poly.pdbx_seq_one_letter_code
_entity_poly.pdbx_strand_id
1 'polypeptide(L)'
;MKDLWDETFWLPENVTWTDMKDTEHIRYPQVADLRYTIILGFTLLVVRLLLESLVFLPIGWLGGWISSPLLPRIWAHLTGGFAGKSKFKRVAECAWRFCFYVCAWIAGLLILLGEPQLNDVSECWRGWPHHNISTSVWWYYILEASFYWALFIGTLCVDIRRADFLQMLLHHAITIVLLYISWTMNMVRVGTLVLFVHDAADIFIELAKIIRYAHWELALNVVFIIFLAVWISTRLVYYPFWIIRSIWFDAPELIQSSYRWGNIWQRPLVPRVLMIMLSALLVLHIFWTYVILKVAYRSMKGGELDDVREENDSDEDQTTTRAKDD
;
A
#
# COMPACT_ATOMS: atom_id res chain seq x y z
N MET A 1 23.91 -29.50 4.19
CA MET A 1 23.64 -28.17 3.61
C MET A 1 22.47 -27.61 4.39
N LYS A 2 22.57 -26.40 4.96
CA LYS A 2 21.45 -25.81 5.70
C LYS A 2 20.37 -25.37 4.72
N ASP A 3 19.12 -25.67 5.02
CA ASP A 3 17.97 -25.20 4.25
C ASP A 3 17.81 -23.68 4.43
N LEU A 4 17.17 -23.00 3.47
CA LEU A 4 16.91 -21.56 3.54
C LEU A 4 16.14 -21.22 4.82
N TRP A 5 15.24 -22.09 5.27
CA TRP A 5 14.40 -21.90 6.45
C TRP A 5 15.00 -22.47 7.73
N ASP A 6 16.31 -22.73 7.77
CA ASP A 6 16.98 -23.18 8.99
C ASP A 6 16.85 -22.10 10.09
N GLU A 7 16.32 -22.51 11.25
CA GLU A 7 16.07 -21.63 12.41
C GLU A 7 17.33 -20.90 12.90
N THR A 8 18.51 -21.48 12.68
CA THR A 8 19.79 -20.87 13.08
C THR A 8 20.13 -19.61 12.29
N PHE A 9 19.43 -19.34 11.19
CA PHE A 9 19.53 -18.08 10.46
C PHE A 9 18.53 -17.04 10.98
N TRP A 10 17.28 -17.44 11.19
CA TRP A 10 16.17 -16.50 11.32
C TRP A 10 15.77 -16.18 12.76
N LEU A 11 15.96 -17.11 13.69
CA LEU A 11 15.42 -16.99 15.05
C LEU A 11 16.51 -16.63 16.08
N PRO A 12 16.13 -16.06 17.23
CA PRO A 12 17.05 -15.81 18.34
C PRO A 12 17.68 -17.10 18.87
N GLU A 13 18.71 -16.92 19.70
CA GLU A 13 19.26 -18.03 20.48
C GLU A 13 18.17 -18.72 21.33
N ASN A 14 18.16 -20.05 21.31
CA ASN A 14 17.22 -20.91 22.06
C ASN A 14 15.75 -20.84 21.62
N VAL A 15 15.46 -20.31 20.42
CA VAL A 15 14.12 -20.33 19.83
C VAL A 15 14.13 -21.18 18.56
N THR A 16 13.08 -21.95 18.38
CA THR A 16 12.88 -22.90 17.27
C THR A 16 11.56 -22.63 16.56
N TRP A 17 11.38 -23.19 15.36
CA TRP A 17 10.08 -23.13 14.67
C TRP A 17 8.98 -23.87 15.44
N THR A 18 9.33 -24.78 16.36
CA THR A 18 8.34 -25.52 17.16
C THR A 18 7.68 -24.66 18.23
N ASP A 19 8.34 -23.58 18.66
CA ASP A 19 7.81 -22.63 19.64
C ASP A 19 6.68 -21.74 19.07
N MET A 20 6.57 -21.67 17.73
CA MET A 20 5.58 -20.89 16.98
C MET A 20 4.51 -21.76 16.32
N LYS A 21 4.23 -22.94 16.88
CA LYS A 21 3.09 -23.76 16.46
C LYS A 21 1.83 -23.30 17.17
N ASP A 22 0.72 -23.26 16.44
CA ASP A 22 -0.58 -22.94 16.99
C ASP A 22 -0.94 -23.90 18.13
N THR A 23 -1.57 -23.35 19.16
CA THR A 23 -2.17 -24.07 20.27
C THR A 23 -3.66 -23.73 20.36
N GLU A 24 -4.39 -24.34 21.30
CA GLU A 24 -5.82 -24.04 21.49
C GLU A 24 -6.09 -22.56 21.81
N HIS A 25 -5.11 -21.85 22.38
CA HIS A 25 -5.28 -20.48 22.89
C HIS A 25 -4.39 -19.45 22.20
N ILE A 26 -3.31 -19.86 21.55
CA ILE A 26 -2.33 -18.97 20.92
C ILE A 26 -2.22 -19.32 19.45
N ARG A 27 -2.38 -18.32 18.59
CA ARG A 27 -2.25 -18.45 17.14
C ARG A 27 -1.06 -17.63 16.65
N TYR A 28 -0.25 -18.27 15.84
CA TYR A 28 0.89 -17.67 15.16
C TYR A 28 0.62 -17.53 13.66
N PRO A 29 1.31 -16.61 12.97
CA PRO A 29 1.16 -16.47 11.54
C PRO A 29 1.73 -17.71 10.84
N GLN A 30 0.90 -18.38 10.04
CA GLN A 30 1.30 -19.58 9.32
C GLN A 30 1.67 -19.20 7.87
N VAL A 31 2.76 -19.76 7.32
CA VAL A 31 3.14 -19.55 5.91
C VAL A 31 2.01 -19.94 4.97
N ALA A 32 1.25 -20.96 5.35
CA ALA A 32 0.05 -21.41 4.67
C ALA A 32 -1.01 -20.30 4.47
N ASP A 33 -1.06 -19.27 5.34
CA ASP A 33 -2.01 -18.18 5.23
C ASP A 33 -1.71 -17.27 4.04
N LEU A 34 -0.46 -17.19 3.59
CA LEU A 34 -0.04 -16.37 2.44
C LEU A 34 -0.63 -16.84 1.10
N ARG A 35 -1.26 -18.02 1.03
CA ARG A 35 -2.05 -18.42 -0.14
C ARG A 35 -3.33 -17.59 -0.27
N TYR A 36 -3.90 -17.17 0.87
CA TYR A 36 -5.15 -16.41 0.88
C TYR A 36 -4.95 -15.03 0.30
N THR A 37 -3.78 -14.42 0.46
CA THR A 37 -3.50 -13.08 -0.07
C THR A 37 -3.58 -13.05 -1.60
N ILE A 38 -3.11 -14.10 -2.28
CA ILE A 38 -3.18 -14.21 -3.74
C ILE A 38 -4.62 -14.43 -4.19
N ILE A 39 -5.33 -15.38 -3.57
CA ILE A 39 -6.73 -15.70 -3.89
C ILE A 39 -7.62 -14.47 -3.67
N LEU A 40 -7.48 -13.81 -2.53
CA LEU A 40 -8.20 -12.59 -2.21
C LEU A 40 -7.75 -11.42 -3.08
N GLY A 41 -6.49 -11.36 -3.51
CA GLY A 41 -6.01 -10.35 -4.47
C GLY A 41 -6.74 -10.44 -5.82
N PHE A 42 -6.89 -11.65 -6.38
CA PHE A 42 -7.74 -11.86 -7.56
C PHE A 42 -9.20 -11.54 -7.28
N THR A 43 -9.70 -11.90 -6.10
CA THR A 43 -11.07 -11.59 -5.68
C THR A 43 -11.30 -10.08 -5.62
N LEU A 44 -10.35 -9.31 -5.09
CA LEU A 44 -10.39 -7.86 -5.03
C LEU A 44 -10.38 -7.23 -6.43
N LEU A 45 -9.69 -7.82 -7.40
CA LEU A 45 -9.79 -7.38 -8.80
C LEU A 45 -11.18 -7.63 -9.39
N VAL A 46 -11.82 -8.76 -9.08
CA VAL A 46 -13.22 -9.00 -9.48
C VAL A 46 -14.16 -8.00 -8.80
N VAL A 47 -13.99 -7.76 -7.50
CA VAL A 47 -14.77 -6.76 -6.75
C VAL A 47 -14.56 -5.37 -7.35
N ARG A 48 -13.33 -5.01 -7.71
CA ARG A 48 -13.03 -3.77 -8.43
C ARG A 48 -13.82 -3.66 -9.73
N LEU A 49 -13.79 -4.69 -10.58
CA LEU A 49 -14.55 -4.70 -11.84
C LEU A 49 -16.05 -4.50 -11.59
N LEU A 50 -16.60 -5.16 -10.58
CA LEU A 50 -18.01 -5.01 -10.20
C LEU A 50 -18.30 -3.61 -9.67
N LEU A 51 -17.44 -3.00 -8.86
CA LEU A 51 -17.61 -1.63 -8.37
C LEU A 51 -17.53 -0.61 -9.50
N GLU A 52 -16.53 -0.73 -10.38
CA GLU A 52 -16.40 0.13 -11.56
C GLU A 52 -17.67 0.06 -12.43
N SER A 53 -18.20 -1.16 -12.63
CA SER A 53 -19.35 -1.39 -13.52
C SER A 53 -20.71 -1.06 -12.89
N LEU A 54 -20.93 -1.44 -11.62
CA LEU A 54 -22.25 -1.44 -10.98
C LEU A 54 -22.44 -0.30 -9.98
N VAL A 55 -21.38 0.43 -9.64
CA VAL A 55 -21.44 1.56 -8.70
C VAL A 55 -20.93 2.83 -9.36
N PHE A 56 -19.70 2.84 -9.87
CA PHE A 56 -19.09 4.07 -10.40
C PHE A 56 -19.71 4.52 -11.72
N LEU A 57 -20.03 3.62 -12.64
CA LEU A 57 -20.76 3.96 -13.87
C LEU A 57 -22.15 4.55 -13.58
N PRO A 58 -23.02 3.92 -12.75
CA PRO A 58 -24.29 4.53 -12.36
C PRO A 58 -24.13 5.89 -11.67
N ILE A 59 -23.16 6.06 -10.76
CA ILE A 59 -22.89 7.36 -10.13
C ILE A 59 -22.51 8.41 -11.19
N GLY A 60 -21.64 8.05 -12.14
CA GLY A 60 -21.23 8.96 -13.21
C GLY A 60 -22.37 9.33 -14.15
N TRP A 61 -23.29 8.39 -14.40
CA TRP A 61 -24.50 8.64 -15.19
C TRP A 61 -25.49 9.54 -14.45
N LEU A 62 -25.78 9.25 -13.17
CA LEU A 62 -26.65 10.07 -12.32
C LEU A 62 -26.10 11.48 -12.11
N GLY A 63 -24.78 11.62 -12.01
CA GLY A 63 -24.08 12.90 -11.91
C GLY A 63 -23.99 13.69 -13.22
N GLY A 64 -24.50 13.15 -14.33
CA GLY A 64 -24.48 13.81 -15.65
C GLY A 64 -23.12 13.83 -16.35
N TRP A 65 -22.11 13.13 -15.81
CA TRP A 65 -20.77 13.04 -16.41
C TRP A 65 -20.69 11.99 -17.54
N ILE A 66 -21.70 11.12 -17.65
CA ILE A 66 -21.81 10.10 -18.69
C ILE A 66 -23.12 10.30 -19.46
N SER A 67 -23.02 10.76 -20.71
CA SER A 67 -24.20 11.11 -21.53
C SER A 67 -24.85 9.91 -22.24
N SER A 68 -24.18 8.75 -22.28
CA SER A 68 -24.67 7.56 -22.99
C SER A 68 -25.59 6.69 -22.13
N PRO A 69 -26.45 5.85 -22.74
CA PRO A 69 -27.25 4.86 -22.01
C PRO A 69 -26.40 3.98 -21.08
N LEU A 70 -26.87 3.80 -19.85
CA LEU A 70 -26.12 3.13 -18.78
C LEU A 70 -25.92 1.63 -19.04
N LEU A 71 -26.99 0.89 -19.36
CA LEU A 71 -26.94 -0.59 -19.49
C LEU A 71 -25.93 -1.07 -20.56
N PRO A 72 -25.87 -0.51 -21.77
CA PRO A 72 -24.85 -0.89 -22.75
C PRO A 72 -23.41 -0.63 -22.27
N ARG A 73 -23.18 0.42 -21.48
CA ARG A 73 -21.87 0.70 -20.90
C ARG A 73 -21.49 -0.30 -19.81
N ILE A 74 -22.42 -0.64 -18.93
CA ILE A 74 -22.19 -1.68 -17.91
C ILE A 74 -21.81 -2.99 -18.61
N TRP A 75 -22.59 -3.39 -19.63
CA TRP A 75 -22.31 -4.57 -20.41
C TRP A 75 -20.93 -4.51 -21.06
N ALA A 76 -20.64 -3.43 -21.80
CA ALA A 76 -19.34 -3.25 -22.45
C ALA A 76 -18.17 -3.30 -21.45
N HIS A 77 -18.34 -2.70 -20.27
CA HIS A 77 -17.32 -2.73 -19.23
C HIS A 77 -17.08 -4.15 -18.71
N LEU A 78 -18.15 -4.91 -18.41
CA LEU A 78 -18.06 -6.30 -17.96
C LEU A 78 -17.48 -7.24 -19.03
N THR A 79 -17.66 -6.94 -20.32
CA THR A 79 -17.14 -7.75 -21.44
C THR A 79 -15.79 -7.27 -21.98
N GLY A 80 -14.98 -6.58 -21.17
CA GLY A 80 -13.59 -6.22 -21.51
C GLY A 80 -13.32 -4.73 -21.74
N GLY A 81 -14.36 -3.89 -21.75
CA GLY A 81 -14.20 -2.43 -21.83
C GLY A 81 -13.50 -1.80 -20.63
N PHE A 82 -13.37 -2.55 -19.52
CA PHE A 82 -12.66 -2.14 -18.31
C PHE A 82 -11.16 -1.88 -18.50
N ALA A 83 -10.55 -2.40 -19.57
CA ALA A 83 -9.13 -2.21 -19.87
C ALA A 83 -8.85 -1.02 -20.82
N GLY A 84 -9.88 -0.22 -21.14
CA GLY A 84 -9.72 0.96 -21.99
C GLY A 84 -9.00 2.13 -21.30
N LYS A 85 -8.50 3.09 -22.08
CA LYS A 85 -7.76 4.28 -21.59
C LYS A 85 -8.62 5.51 -21.26
N SER A 86 -9.94 5.33 -21.07
CA SER A 86 -10.88 6.46 -20.96
C SER A 86 -10.65 7.34 -19.71
N LYS A 87 -11.10 8.62 -19.76
CA LYS A 87 -11.16 9.49 -18.57
C LYS A 87 -11.93 8.83 -17.41
N PHE A 88 -13.04 8.15 -17.71
CA PHE A 88 -13.79 7.39 -16.71
C PHE A 88 -12.93 6.31 -16.05
N LYS A 89 -12.13 5.57 -16.82
CA LYS A 89 -11.23 4.55 -16.26
C LYS A 89 -10.28 5.15 -15.24
N ARG A 90 -9.61 6.25 -15.58
CA ARG A 90 -8.68 6.95 -14.68
C ARG A 90 -9.36 7.36 -13.37
N VAL A 91 -10.57 7.90 -13.44
CA VAL A 91 -11.36 8.27 -12.25
C VAL A 91 -11.75 7.03 -11.44
N ALA A 92 -12.24 5.98 -12.11
CA ALA A 92 -12.69 4.75 -11.49
C ALA A 92 -11.55 3.99 -10.78
N GLU A 93 -10.36 3.99 -11.38
CA GLU A 93 -9.12 3.50 -10.76
C GLU A 93 -8.81 4.21 -9.43
N CYS A 94 -8.92 5.54 -9.43
CA CYS A 94 -8.68 6.33 -8.23
C CYS A 94 -9.77 6.11 -7.17
N ALA A 95 -11.03 6.06 -7.59
CA ALA A 95 -12.16 5.83 -6.70
C ALA A 95 -12.09 4.45 -6.01
N TRP A 96 -11.71 3.39 -6.74
CA TRP A 96 -11.49 2.06 -6.16
C TRP A 96 -10.42 2.09 -5.07
N ARG A 97 -9.24 2.66 -5.37
CA ARG A 97 -8.15 2.77 -4.40
C ARG A 97 -8.54 3.62 -3.20
N PHE A 98 -9.18 4.76 -3.44
CA PHE A 98 -9.71 5.63 -2.38
C PHE A 98 -10.66 4.87 -1.44
N CYS A 99 -11.65 4.16 -1.98
CA CYS A 99 -12.58 3.37 -1.17
C CYS A 99 -11.86 2.29 -0.35
N PHE A 100 -10.87 1.60 -0.94
CA PHE A 100 -10.08 0.61 -0.21
C PHE A 100 -9.30 1.26 0.93
N TYR A 101 -8.49 2.29 0.66
CA TYR A 101 -7.65 2.94 1.67
C TYR A 101 -8.47 3.52 2.83
N VAL A 102 -9.63 4.14 2.56
CA VAL A 102 -10.51 4.65 3.62
C VAL A 102 -11.00 3.51 4.52
N CYS A 103 -11.53 2.44 3.92
CA CYS A 103 -12.03 1.29 4.68
C CYS A 103 -10.91 0.59 5.47
N ALA A 104 -9.77 0.37 4.82
CA ALA A 104 -8.62 -0.31 5.39
C ALA A 104 -7.99 0.50 6.54
N TRP A 105 -7.83 1.82 6.36
CA TRP A 105 -7.30 2.70 7.42
C TRP A 105 -8.24 2.80 8.62
N ILE A 106 -9.56 2.91 8.41
CA ILE A 106 -10.55 2.89 9.50
C ILE A 106 -10.51 1.55 10.24
N ALA A 107 -10.48 0.43 9.52
CA ALA A 107 -10.38 -0.89 10.12
C ALA A 107 -9.06 -1.03 10.91
N GLY A 108 -7.93 -0.60 10.33
CA GLY A 108 -6.63 -0.56 10.97
C GLY A 108 -6.64 0.25 12.25
N LEU A 109 -7.23 1.45 12.26
CA LEU A 109 -7.38 2.28 13.46
C LEU A 109 -8.16 1.53 14.55
N LEU A 110 -9.34 1.00 14.22
CA LEU A 110 -10.21 0.32 15.19
C LEU A 110 -9.56 -0.94 15.78
N ILE A 111 -8.80 -1.68 14.98
CA ILE A 111 -8.08 -2.88 15.41
C ILE A 111 -6.88 -2.49 16.27
N LEU A 112 -6.05 -1.56 15.79
CA LEU A 112 -4.81 -1.17 16.45
C LEU A 112 -5.03 -0.42 17.77
N LEU A 113 -6.20 0.20 17.99
CA LEU A 113 -6.56 0.77 19.29
C LEU A 113 -6.52 -0.27 20.42
N GLY A 114 -6.73 -1.56 20.11
CA GLY A 114 -6.63 -2.67 21.05
C GLY A 114 -5.24 -3.31 21.13
N GLU A 115 -4.29 -2.87 20.31
CA GLU A 115 -2.97 -3.50 20.18
C GLU A 115 -1.86 -2.64 20.81
N PRO A 116 -0.92 -3.25 21.56
CA PRO A 116 0.06 -2.51 22.36
C PRO A 116 1.04 -1.68 21.51
N GLN A 117 1.39 -2.17 20.32
CA GLN A 117 2.33 -1.51 19.42
C GLN A 117 1.88 -0.13 18.92
N LEU A 118 0.57 0.17 18.98
CA LEU A 118 0.08 1.50 18.60
C LEU A 118 0.56 2.57 19.58
N ASN A 119 0.66 2.24 20.87
CA ASN A 119 1.05 3.17 21.92
C ASN A 119 2.56 3.19 22.16
N ASP A 120 3.20 2.02 22.10
CA ASP A 120 4.65 1.87 22.30
C ASP A 120 5.23 1.00 21.19
N VAL A 121 5.98 1.60 20.26
CA VAL A 121 6.58 0.89 19.12
C VAL A 121 7.54 -0.21 19.59
N SER A 122 8.13 -0.11 20.79
CA SER A 122 9.03 -1.14 21.30
C SER A 122 8.33 -2.47 21.61
N GLU A 123 7.00 -2.46 21.74
CA GLU A 123 6.16 -3.66 21.82
C GLU A 123 6.18 -4.49 20.53
N CYS A 124 6.69 -3.95 19.42
CA CYS A 124 7.00 -4.73 18.22
C CYS A 124 8.13 -5.75 18.45
N TRP A 125 8.96 -5.53 19.47
CA TRP A 125 10.19 -6.30 19.70
C TRP A 125 10.14 -7.09 21.01
N ARG A 126 9.49 -6.56 22.05
CA ARG A 126 9.38 -7.24 23.36
C ARG A 126 8.70 -8.59 23.22
N GLY A 127 9.40 -9.66 23.59
CA GLY A 127 8.85 -11.03 23.55
C GLY A 127 8.73 -11.63 22.15
N TRP A 128 9.21 -10.95 21.10
CA TRP A 128 9.32 -11.55 19.77
C TRP A 128 10.23 -12.80 19.82
N PRO A 129 9.90 -13.91 19.14
CA PRO A 129 8.82 -14.09 18.17
C PRO A 129 7.51 -14.68 18.71
N HIS A 130 7.22 -14.57 20.01
CA HIS A 130 6.06 -15.20 20.65
C HIS A 130 4.79 -14.33 20.65
N HIS A 131 4.63 -13.45 19.66
CA HIS A 131 3.43 -12.61 19.55
C HIS A 131 2.25 -13.42 19.02
N ASN A 132 1.18 -13.49 19.82
CA ASN A 132 -0.12 -14.01 19.38
C ASN A 132 -0.77 -13.06 18.36
N ILE A 133 -1.47 -13.62 17.38
CA ILE A 133 -2.24 -12.86 16.39
C ILE A 133 -3.73 -13.03 16.64
N SER A 134 -4.40 -11.91 16.91
CA SER A 134 -5.87 -11.87 16.98
C SER A 134 -6.49 -12.09 15.59
N THR A 135 -7.72 -12.62 15.56
CA THR A 135 -8.43 -12.86 14.28
C THR A 135 -8.61 -11.56 13.48
N SER A 136 -8.79 -10.43 14.16
CA SER A 136 -8.92 -9.12 13.52
C SER A 136 -7.62 -8.67 12.87
N VAL A 137 -6.48 -8.81 13.56
CA VAL A 137 -5.15 -8.52 13.00
C VAL A 137 -4.85 -9.43 11.80
N TRP A 138 -5.24 -10.70 11.88
CA TRP A 138 -5.12 -11.63 10.74
C TRP A 138 -5.87 -11.11 9.52
N TRP A 139 -7.16 -10.77 9.65
CA TRP A 139 -7.94 -10.25 8.53
C TRP A 139 -7.40 -8.94 7.98
N TYR A 140 -7.02 -8.01 8.85
CA TYR A 140 -6.43 -6.74 8.45
C TYR A 140 -5.17 -6.97 7.61
N TYR A 141 -4.22 -7.74 8.13
CA TYR A 141 -2.95 -8.00 7.46
C TYR A 141 -3.11 -8.76 6.14
N ILE A 142 -3.97 -9.79 6.12
CA ILE A 142 -4.22 -10.58 4.91
C ILE A 142 -4.92 -9.74 3.84
N LEU A 143 -5.90 -8.91 4.19
CA LEU A 143 -6.59 -8.04 3.23
C LEU A 143 -5.65 -6.97 2.65
N GLU A 144 -4.81 -6.36 3.48
CA GLU A 144 -3.78 -5.41 3.01
C GLU A 144 -2.81 -6.07 2.04
N ALA A 145 -2.24 -7.22 2.40
CA ALA A 145 -1.36 -7.98 1.51
C ALA A 145 -2.07 -8.43 0.22
N SER A 146 -3.36 -8.75 0.29
CA SER A 146 -4.19 -9.07 -0.88
C SER A 146 -4.36 -7.88 -1.80
N PHE A 147 -4.53 -6.69 -1.24
CA PHE A 147 -4.68 -5.47 -2.01
C PHE A 147 -3.39 -5.11 -2.74
N TYR A 148 -2.22 -5.29 -2.12
CA TYR A 148 -0.95 -5.12 -2.84
C TYR A 148 -0.79 -6.12 -4.00
N TRP A 149 -1.28 -7.36 -3.87
CA TRP A 149 -1.36 -8.28 -5.02
C TRP A 149 -2.31 -7.77 -6.10
N ALA A 150 -3.47 -7.25 -5.72
CA ALA A 150 -4.42 -6.65 -6.66
C ALA A 150 -3.80 -5.45 -7.39
N LEU A 151 -3.06 -4.58 -6.69
CA LEU A 151 -2.33 -3.45 -7.29
C LEU A 151 -1.21 -3.93 -8.22
N PHE A 152 -0.44 -4.94 -7.83
CA PHE A 152 0.63 -5.51 -8.65
C PHE A 152 0.11 -6.11 -9.96
N ILE A 153 -0.90 -6.98 -9.87
CA ILE A 153 -1.53 -7.61 -11.03
C ILE A 153 -2.29 -6.57 -11.87
N GLY A 154 -2.98 -5.64 -11.22
CA GLY A 154 -3.66 -4.51 -11.87
C GLY A 154 -2.68 -3.68 -12.70
N THR A 155 -1.54 -3.30 -12.13
CA THR A 155 -0.48 -2.56 -12.82
C THR A 155 0.03 -3.31 -14.07
N LEU A 156 0.15 -4.64 -14.00
CA LEU A 156 0.65 -5.44 -15.12
C LEU A 156 -0.36 -5.63 -16.26
N CYS A 157 -1.65 -5.78 -15.93
CA CYS A 157 -2.65 -6.31 -16.85
C CYS A 157 -3.82 -5.37 -17.16
N VAL A 158 -4.17 -4.44 -16.26
CA VAL A 158 -5.44 -3.71 -16.30
C VAL A 158 -5.24 -2.19 -16.31
N ASP A 159 -4.31 -1.69 -15.51
CA ASP A 159 -4.12 -0.26 -15.28
C ASP A 159 -3.38 0.40 -16.44
N ILE A 160 -3.65 1.69 -16.61
CA ILE A 160 -2.99 2.51 -17.62
C ILE A 160 -1.52 2.69 -17.23
N ARG A 161 -0.60 2.29 -18.12
CA ARG A 161 0.84 2.46 -17.90
C ARG A 161 1.23 3.94 -17.97
N ARG A 162 1.94 4.40 -16.93
CA ARG A 162 2.43 5.78 -16.78
C ARG A 162 3.95 5.83 -16.74
N ALA A 163 4.54 7.03 -16.75
CA ALA A 163 5.99 7.21 -16.77
C ALA A 163 6.72 6.58 -15.56
N ASP A 164 6.05 6.42 -14.42
CA ASP A 164 6.56 5.77 -13.21
C ASP A 164 6.22 4.28 -13.10
N PHE A 165 5.79 3.64 -14.20
CA PHE A 165 5.37 2.23 -14.23
C PHE A 165 6.36 1.28 -13.55
N LEU A 166 7.65 1.36 -13.90
CA LEU A 166 8.67 0.47 -13.33
C LEU A 166 8.87 0.74 -11.83
N GLN A 167 8.80 1.99 -11.42
CA GLN A 167 8.96 2.38 -10.02
C GLN A 167 7.80 1.84 -9.16
N MET A 168 6.56 1.98 -9.65
CA MET A 168 5.38 1.45 -8.97
C MET A 168 5.36 -0.09 -8.94
N LEU A 169 5.78 -0.73 -10.04
CA LEU A 169 5.88 -2.20 -10.09
C LEU A 169 6.92 -2.74 -9.10
N LEU A 170 8.11 -2.13 -9.06
CA LEU A 170 9.16 -2.48 -8.10
C LEU A 170 8.72 -2.22 -6.66
N HIS A 171 8.05 -1.10 -6.42
CA HIS A 171 7.48 -0.79 -5.11
C HIS A 171 6.52 -1.89 -4.65
N HIS A 172 5.51 -2.23 -5.44
CA HIS A 172 4.56 -3.29 -5.08
C HIS A 172 5.25 -4.64 -4.86
N ALA A 173 6.22 -5.00 -5.70
CA ALA A 173 7.01 -6.22 -5.51
C ALA A 173 7.77 -6.22 -4.18
N ILE A 174 8.48 -5.14 -3.86
CA ILE A 174 9.22 -5.00 -2.59
C ILE A 174 8.26 -5.05 -1.39
N THR A 175 7.12 -4.35 -1.45
CA THR A 175 6.12 -4.35 -0.37
C THR A 175 5.51 -5.74 -0.16
N ILE A 176 5.19 -6.49 -1.22
CA ILE A 176 4.71 -7.87 -1.09
C ILE A 176 5.76 -8.75 -0.41
N VAL A 177 7.03 -8.68 -0.84
CA VAL A 177 8.11 -9.44 -0.21
C VAL A 177 8.28 -9.05 1.26
N LEU A 178 8.17 -7.75 1.57
CA LEU A 178 8.27 -7.23 2.94
C LEU A 178 7.16 -7.78 3.83
N LEU A 179 5.91 -7.75 3.34
CA LEU A 179 4.75 -8.29 4.05
C LEU A 179 4.88 -9.81 4.27
N TYR A 180 5.42 -10.54 3.30
CA TYR A 180 5.59 -12.00 3.36
C TYR A 180 6.68 -12.42 4.34
N ILE A 181 7.84 -11.76 4.31
CA ILE A 181 8.91 -11.98 5.30
C ILE A 181 8.40 -11.58 6.68
N SER A 182 7.72 -10.44 6.79
CA SER A 182 7.16 -9.97 8.05
C SER A 182 6.17 -10.98 8.64
N TRP A 183 5.27 -11.53 7.82
CA TRP A 183 4.33 -12.57 8.27
C TRP A 183 5.04 -13.85 8.69
N THR A 184 5.93 -14.36 7.84
CA THR A 184 6.63 -15.63 8.07
C THR A 184 7.51 -15.60 9.32
N MET A 185 8.07 -14.43 9.65
CA MET A 185 8.95 -14.22 10.79
C MET A 185 8.21 -13.69 12.02
N ASN A 186 6.87 -13.70 12.02
CA ASN A 186 6.04 -13.12 13.07
C ASN A 186 6.42 -11.68 13.47
N MET A 187 6.74 -10.84 12.49
CA MET A 187 6.99 -9.39 12.63
C MET A 187 5.69 -8.59 12.39
N VAL A 188 4.54 -9.20 12.66
CA VAL A 188 3.22 -8.68 12.30
C VAL A 188 2.93 -7.35 12.99
N ARG A 189 3.35 -7.16 14.25
CA ARG A 189 3.17 -5.90 14.99
C ARG A 189 3.79 -4.70 14.25
N VAL A 190 5.07 -4.77 13.89
CA VAL A 190 5.72 -3.69 13.12
C VAL A 190 5.11 -3.57 11.72
N GLY A 191 4.76 -4.69 11.08
CA GLY A 191 4.10 -4.68 9.77
C GLY A 191 2.77 -3.93 9.78
N THR A 192 1.93 -4.12 10.81
CA THR A 192 0.66 -3.38 10.94
C THR A 192 0.85 -1.88 11.16
N LEU A 193 1.88 -1.46 11.90
CA LEU A 193 2.20 -0.03 12.02
C LEU A 193 2.66 0.57 10.69
N VAL A 194 3.49 -0.16 9.93
CA VAL A 194 3.94 0.27 8.60
C VAL A 194 2.73 0.46 7.68
N LEU A 195 1.86 -0.55 7.55
CA LEU A 195 0.62 -0.45 6.76
C LEU A 195 -0.22 0.77 7.16
N PHE A 196 -0.56 0.87 8.45
CA PHE A 196 -1.43 1.91 8.98
C PHE A 196 -0.95 3.34 8.68
N VAL A 197 0.36 3.62 8.85
CA VAL A 197 0.89 4.97 8.56
C VAL A 197 1.07 5.23 7.07
N HIS A 198 1.23 4.17 6.27
CA HIS A 198 1.40 4.29 4.83
C HIS A 198 0.08 4.66 4.15
N ASP A 199 -1.01 3.98 4.50
CA ASP A 199 -2.32 4.18 3.86
C ASP A 199 -2.95 5.54 4.14
N ALA A 200 -2.59 6.18 5.27
CA ALA A 200 -3.14 7.46 5.68
C ALA A 200 -2.98 8.56 4.60
N ALA A 201 -1.80 8.66 3.97
CA ALA A 201 -1.55 9.65 2.92
C ALA A 201 -2.20 9.26 1.59
N ASP A 202 -2.35 7.95 1.34
CA ASP A 202 -2.88 7.42 0.09
C ASP A 202 -4.39 7.67 -0.07
N ILE A 203 -5.12 7.85 1.04
CA ILE A 203 -6.49 8.38 1.01
C ILE A 203 -6.55 9.75 0.32
N PHE A 204 -5.68 10.68 0.74
CA PHE A 204 -5.75 12.06 0.25
C PHE A 204 -5.20 12.20 -1.16
N ILE A 205 -4.20 11.40 -1.57
CA ILE A 205 -3.68 11.45 -2.95
C ILE A 205 -4.73 10.94 -3.95
N GLU A 206 -5.45 9.86 -3.63
CA GLU A 206 -6.50 9.35 -4.51
C GLU A 206 -7.72 10.29 -4.54
N LEU A 207 -8.07 10.90 -3.40
CA LEU A 207 -9.10 11.94 -3.35
C LEU A 207 -8.73 13.16 -4.21
N ALA A 208 -7.49 13.64 -4.12
CA ALA A 208 -7.01 14.77 -4.91
C ALA A 208 -7.15 14.50 -6.41
N LYS A 209 -6.79 13.30 -6.88
CA LYS A 209 -6.96 12.91 -8.30
C LYS A 209 -8.44 12.96 -8.74
N ILE A 210 -9.35 12.44 -7.91
CA ILE A 210 -10.80 12.45 -8.21
C ILE A 210 -11.31 13.89 -8.32
N ILE A 211 -10.96 14.75 -7.36
CA ILE A 211 -11.35 16.17 -7.32
C ILE A 211 -10.77 16.93 -8.52
N ARG A 212 -9.53 16.62 -8.92
CA ARG A 212 -8.90 17.20 -10.12
C ARG A 212 -9.70 16.87 -11.38
N TYR A 213 -10.12 15.61 -11.56
CA TYR A 213 -10.93 15.23 -12.72
C TYR A 213 -12.33 15.87 -12.74
N ALA A 214 -12.83 16.29 -11.57
CA ALA A 214 -14.07 17.04 -11.40
C ALA A 214 -13.91 18.56 -11.59
N HIS A 215 -12.68 19.06 -11.78
CA HIS A 215 -12.36 20.48 -11.98
C HIS A 215 -12.79 21.39 -10.80
N TRP A 216 -12.68 20.86 -9.57
CA TRP A 216 -12.99 21.62 -8.34
C TRP A 216 -11.73 22.22 -7.71
N GLU A 217 -11.21 23.28 -8.32
CA GLU A 217 -9.90 23.88 -7.98
C GLU A 217 -9.71 24.23 -6.49
N LEU A 218 -10.72 24.84 -5.86
CA LEU A 218 -10.62 25.20 -4.44
C LEU A 218 -10.49 23.95 -3.54
N ALA A 219 -11.31 22.93 -3.80
CA ALA A 219 -11.26 21.67 -3.06
C ALA A 219 -9.94 20.93 -3.32
N LEU A 220 -9.44 20.97 -4.56
CA LEU A 220 -8.17 20.35 -4.94
C LEU A 220 -7.00 20.96 -4.16
N ASN A 221 -6.93 22.29 -4.09
CA ASN A 221 -5.91 23.01 -3.33
C ASN A 221 -5.95 22.65 -1.84
N VAL A 222 -7.14 22.62 -1.22
CA VAL A 222 -7.30 22.26 0.19
C VAL A 222 -6.86 20.81 0.45
N VAL A 223 -7.32 19.86 -0.35
CA VAL A 223 -6.96 18.44 -0.19
C VAL A 223 -5.47 18.22 -0.46
N PHE A 224 -4.87 18.93 -1.41
CA PHE A 224 -3.43 18.83 -1.68
C PHE A 224 -2.58 19.29 -0.49
N ILE A 225 -2.98 20.36 0.21
CA ILE A 225 -2.29 20.81 1.43
C ILE A 225 -2.40 19.75 2.54
N ILE A 226 -3.58 19.18 2.75
CA ILE A 226 -3.79 18.11 3.73
C ILE A 226 -2.96 16.87 3.37
N PHE A 227 -3.00 16.46 2.11
CA PHE A 227 -2.18 15.37 1.58
C PHE A 227 -0.70 15.59 1.89
N LEU A 228 -0.15 16.76 1.58
CA LEU A 228 1.27 17.06 1.81
C LEU A 228 1.64 16.99 3.29
N ALA A 229 0.79 17.52 4.18
CA ALA A 229 1.00 17.47 5.62
C ALA A 229 0.97 16.02 6.16
N VAL A 230 -0.01 15.22 5.73
CA VAL A 230 -0.12 13.80 6.12
C VAL A 230 1.04 13.00 5.56
N TRP A 231 1.40 13.18 4.28
CA TRP A 231 2.55 12.53 3.65
C TRP A 231 3.86 12.77 4.39
N ILE A 232 4.18 14.04 4.70
CA ILE A 232 5.42 14.38 5.41
C ILE A 232 5.41 13.78 6.82
N SER A 233 4.31 13.95 7.56
CA SER A 233 4.21 13.47 8.94
C SER A 233 4.29 11.95 9.04
N THR A 234 3.67 11.20 8.13
CA THR A 234 3.70 9.72 8.20
C THR A 234 4.96 9.13 7.58
N ARG A 235 5.37 9.56 6.39
CA ARG A 235 6.46 8.92 5.61
C ARG A 235 7.86 9.46 5.93
N LEU A 236 7.98 10.73 6.33
CA LEU A 236 9.28 11.37 6.58
C LEU A 236 9.53 11.71 8.05
N VAL A 237 8.50 11.67 8.90
CA VAL A 237 8.65 11.89 10.34
C VAL A 237 8.42 10.59 11.10
N TYR A 238 7.18 10.10 11.20
CA TYR A 238 6.88 8.93 12.02
C TYR A 238 7.62 7.67 11.56
N TYR A 239 7.56 7.36 10.26
CA TYR A 239 8.20 6.16 9.70
C TYR A 239 9.72 6.06 9.98
N PRO A 240 10.56 7.06 9.65
CA PRO A 240 12.00 6.95 9.93
C PRO A 240 12.34 7.11 11.42
N PHE A 241 11.71 8.05 12.13
CA PHE A 241 12.13 8.42 13.48
C PHE A 241 11.48 7.58 14.59
N TRP A 242 10.39 6.85 14.32
CA TRP A 242 9.82 5.89 15.27
C TRP A 242 10.01 4.46 14.79
N ILE A 243 9.50 4.11 13.59
CA ILE A 243 9.52 2.71 13.12
C ILE A 243 10.94 2.26 12.80
N ILE A 244 11.64 2.91 11.86
CA ILE A 244 13.01 2.50 11.47
C ILE A 244 13.99 2.66 12.64
N ARG A 245 13.86 3.75 13.41
CA ARG A 245 14.65 3.94 14.64
C ARG A 245 14.49 2.76 15.60
N SER A 246 13.26 2.28 15.83
CA SER A 246 13.02 1.17 16.76
C SER A 246 13.71 -0.12 16.31
N ILE A 247 13.84 -0.37 15.01
CA ILE A 247 14.58 -1.52 14.50
C ILE A 247 16.08 -1.34 14.76
N TRP A 248 16.62 -0.13 14.61
CA TRP A 248 18.05 0.15 14.82
C TRP A 248 18.47 -0.02 16.29
N PHE A 249 17.64 0.45 17.21
CA PHE A 249 18.03 0.62 18.61
C PHE A 249 17.27 -0.30 19.56
N ASP A 250 15.95 -0.43 19.42
CA ASP A 250 15.13 -1.17 20.38
C ASP A 250 15.16 -2.68 20.07
N ALA A 251 15.13 -3.07 18.79
CA ALA A 251 15.12 -4.48 18.40
C ALA A 251 16.37 -5.26 18.86
N PRO A 252 17.62 -4.77 18.70
CA PRO A 252 18.81 -5.45 19.23
C PRO A 252 18.75 -5.66 20.74
N GLU A 253 18.33 -4.64 21.48
CA GLU A 253 18.28 -4.68 22.95
C GLU A 253 17.22 -5.66 23.45
N LEU A 254 16.04 -5.65 22.82
CA LEU A 254 14.86 -6.40 23.27
C LEU A 254 14.77 -7.83 22.72
N ILE A 255 15.32 -8.10 21.54
CA ILE A 255 15.31 -9.44 20.93
C ILE A 255 16.47 -10.28 21.47
N GLN A 256 17.69 -9.74 21.45
CA GLN A 256 18.89 -10.48 21.84
C GLN A 256 20.03 -9.52 22.18
N SER A 257 20.30 -9.29 23.47
CA SER A 257 21.32 -8.34 23.94
C SER A 257 22.73 -8.56 23.40
N SER A 258 23.06 -9.77 22.93
CA SER A 258 24.34 -10.08 22.27
C SER A 258 24.40 -9.63 20.80
N TYR A 259 23.32 -9.09 20.23
CA TYR A 259 23.19 -8.71 18.84
C TYR A 259 24.12 -7.56 18.44
N ARG A 260 24.93 -7.78 17.40
CA ARG A 260 25.89 -6.80 16.89
C ARG A 260 25.62 -6.50 15.43
N TRP A 261 25.34 -5.24 15.10
CA TRP A 261 25.15 -4.79 13.72
C TRP A 261 26.35 -5.08 12.81
N GLY A 262 27.57 -4.98 13.34
CA GLY A 262 28.80 -5.26 12.57
C GLY A 262 28.98 -6.72 12.16
N ASN A 263 28.30 -7.66 12.79
CA ASN A 263 28.32 -9.07 12.39
C ASN A 263 27.09 -9.39 11.53
N ILE A 264 27.23 -9.22 10.22
CA ILE A 264 26.13 -9.37 9.25
C ILE A 264 25.52 -10.78 9.21
N TRP A 265 26.27 -11.80 9.64
CA TRP A 265 25.83 -13.20 9.66
C TRP A 265 25.33 -13.66 11.04
N GLN A 266 25.32 -12.77 12.05
CA GLN A 266 24.79 -13.09 13.37
C GLN A 266 23.27 -13.25 13.32
N ARG A 267 22.78 -14.34 13.91
CA ARG A 267 21.35 -14.57 14.14
C ARG A 267 20.78 -13.66 15.24
N PRO A 268 19.49 -13.28 15.18
CA PRO A 268 18.56 -13.49 14.06
C PRO A 268 18.83 -12.55 12.88
N LEU A 269 18.73 -13.04 11.64
CA LEU A 269 18.94 -12.21 10.44
C LEU A 269 17.75 -11.26 10.16
N VAL A 270 16.56 -11.56 10.67
CA VAL A 270 15.30 -10.86 10.33
C VAL A 270 15.40 -9.34 10.52
N PRO A 271 15.89 -8.79 11.66
CA PRO A 271 15.98 -7.34 11.82
C PRO A 271 16.88 -6.66 10.78
N ARG A 272 17.91 -7.36 10.27
CA ARG A 272 18.79 -6.81 9.20
C ARG A 272 18.07 -6.75 7.87
N VAL A 273 17.39 -7.83 7.50
CA VAL A 273 16.64 -7.91 6.25
C VAL A 273 15.54 -6.84 6.25
N LEU A 274 14.78 -6.74 7.34
CA LEU A 274 13.76 -5.69 7.49
C LEU A 274 14.37 -4.30 7.43
N MET A 275 15.50 -4.06 8.11
CA MET A 275 16.18 -2.75 8.08
C MET A 275 16.53 -2.32 6.64
N ILE A 276 17.12 -3.23 5.85
CA ILE A 276 17.51 -2.95 4.47
C ILE A 276 16.29 -2.63 3.62
N MET A 277 15.24 -3.46 3.71
CA MET A 277 14.04 -3.28 2.90
C MET A 277 13.25 -2.02 3.27
N LEU A 278 13.09 -1.73 4.56
CA LEU A 278 12.40 -0.53 5.04
C LEU A 278 13.19 0.74 4.72
N SER A 279 14.52 0.68 4.75
CA SER A 279 15.38 1.79 4.30
C SER A 279 15.29 2.02 2.80
N ALA A 280 15.23 0.96 1.99
CA ALA A 280 14.99 1.08 0.56
C ALA A 280 13.63 1.75 0.27
N LEU A 281 12.61 1.41 1.06
CA LEU A 281 11.30 2.05 0.99
C LEU A 281 11.36 3.54 1.37
N LEU A 282 12.14 3.90 2.40
CA LEU A 282 12.38 5.31 2.77
C LEU A 282 13.03 6.11 1.64
N VAL A 283 14.02 5.54 0.95
CA VAL A 283 14.65 6.19 -0.22
C VAL A 283 13.61 6.52 -1.29
N LEU A 284 12.67 5.60 -1.51
CA LEU A 284 11.60 5.80 -2.47
C LEU A 284 10.60 6.89 -2.01
N HIS A 285 10.30 6.98 -0.71
CA HIS A 285 9.52 8.09 -0.16
C HIS A 285 10.21 9.44 -0.35
N ILE A 286 11.53 9.52 -0.17
CA ILE A 286 12.29 10.75 -0.42
C ILE A 286 12.20 11.13 -1.91
N PHE A 287 12.34 10.15 -2.81
CA PHE A 287 12.15 10.37 -4.24
C PHE A 287 10.76 10.93 -4.57
N TRP A 288 9.68 10.31 -4.09
CA TRP A 288 8.33 10.81 -4.34
C TRP A 288 8.06 12.15 -3.67
N THR A 289 8.63 12.39 -2.48
CA THR A 289 8.54 13.71 -1.83
C THR A 289 9.14 14.78 -2.73
N TYR A 290 10.30 14.53 -3.36
CA TYR A 290 10.89 15.45 -4.31
C TYR A 290 9.93 15.74 -5.49
N VAL A 291 9.28 14.72 -6.04
CA VAL A 291 8.29 14.88 -7.13
C VAL A 291 7.09 15.70 -6.67
N ILE A 292 6.54 15.41 -5.48
CA ILE A 292 5.39 16.13 -4.90
C ILE A 292 5.74 17.61 -4.66
N LEU A 293 6.92 17.90 -4.09
CA LEU A 293 7.37 19.27 -3.86
C LEU A 293 7.60 20.02 -5.18
N LYS A 294 8.04 19.33 -6.23
CA LYS A 294 8.16 19.92 -7.58
C LYS A 294 6.79 20.32 -8.14
N VAL A 295 5.75 19.50 -7.95
CA VAL A 295 4.36 19.85 -8.32
C VAL A 295 3.87 21.05 -7.51
N ALA A 296 4.05 21.02 -6.19
CA ALA A 296 3.67 22.13 -5.32
C ALA A 296 4.34 23.46 -5.73
N TYR A 297 5.64 23.42 -6.02
CA TYR A 297 6.39 24.61 -6.46
C TYR A 297 5.92 25.15 -7.82
N ARG A 298 5.62 24.27 -8.78
CA ARG A 298 5.05 24.69 -10.08
C ARG A 298 3.69 25.37 -9.89
N SER A 299 2.84 24.81 -9.02
CA SER A 299 1.54 25.38 -8.73
C SER A 299 1.63 26.77 -8.09
N MET A 300 2.55 26.95 -7.12
CA MET A 300 2.79 28.26 -6.49
C MET A 300 3.28 29.33 -7.48
N LYS A 301 3.88 28.94 -8.61
CA LYS A 301 4.31 29.84 -9.70
C LYS A 301 3.19 30.17 -10.69
N GLY A 302 1.95 29.80 -10.39
CA GLY A 302 0.79 30.02 -11.27
C GLY A 302 0.57 28.89 -12.28
N GLY A 303 1.25 27.74 -12.13
CA GLY A 303 0.91 26.53 -12.86
C GLY A 303 -0.31 25.82 -12.27
N GLU A 304 -0.94 24.95 -13.04
CA GLU A 304 -1.99 24.06 -12.52
C GLU A 304 -1.39 22.95 -11.63
N LEU A 305 -2.18 22.42 -10.70
CA LEU A 305 -1.81 21.25 -9.89
C LEU A 305 -1.90 19.98 -10.74
N ASP A 306 -0.92 19.80 -11.62
CA ASP A 306 -0.89 18.67 -12.54
C ASP A 306 0.07 17.55 -12.10
N ASP A 307 -0.32 16.32 -12.44
CA ASP A 307 0.49 15.12 -12.20
C ASP A 307 1.49 15.00 -13.34
N VAL A 308 2.75 15.32 -13.06
CA VAL A 308 3.87 15.28 -14.00
C VAL A 308 4.04 13.92 -14.69
N ARG A 309 3.44 12.86 -14.15
CA ARG A 309 3.47 11.50 -14.70
C ARG A 309 2.40 11.24 -15.75
N GLU A 310 1.38 12.08 -15.81
CA GLU A 310 0.28 12.03 -16.80
C GLU A 310 0.50 12.97 -18.00
N GLU A 311 1.50 13.88 -17.96
CA GLU A 311 1.77 14.90 -18.99
C GLU A 311 1.98 14.32 -20.41
N ASN A 312 2.44 13.06 -20.55
CA ASN A 312 2.67 12.43 -21.86
C ASN A 312 1.42 11.73 -22.47
N ASP A 313 0.30 11.65 -21.74
CA ASP A 313 -0.90 10.91 -22.17
C ASP A 313 -2.00 11.80 -22.79
N SER A 314 -1.93 13.12 -22.63
CA SER A 314 -2.96 14.06 -23.09
C SER A 314 -2.98 14.28 -24.61
N ASP A 315 -1.91 13.92 -25.32
CA ASP A 315 -1.80 14.12 -26.77
C ASP A 315 -2.57 13.06 -27.60
N GLU A 316 -2.88 11.88 -27.03
CA GLU A 316 -3.63 10.83 -27.75
C GLU A 316 -5.14 11.16 -27.88
N ASP A 317 -5.77 11.80 -26.88
CA ASP A 317 -7.21 12.10 -26.86
C ASP A 317 -7.58 13.36 -27.69
N GLN A 318 -6.65 14.32 -27.84
CA GLN A 318 -6.86 15.47 -28.71
C GLN A 318 -6.82 15.10 -30.20
N THR A 319 -6.04 14.08 -30.56
CA THR A 319 -5.89 13.65 -31.95
C THR A 319 -7.14 12.92 -32.46
N THR A 320 -7.86 12.20 -31.59
CA THR A 320 -9.12 11.53 -31.96
C THR A 320 -10.33 12.47 -32.05
N THR A 321 -10.26 13.63 -31.37
CA THR A 321 -11.31 14.64 -31.45
C THR A 321 -11.19 15.45 -32.74
N ARG A 322 -9.96 15.78 -33.18
CA ARG A 322 -9.73 16.44 -34.49
C ARG A 322 -10.08 15.57 -35.69
N ALA A 323 -9.87 14.26 -35.63
CA ALA A 323 -10.14 13.36 -36.75
C ALA A 323 -11.65 13.05 -36.98
N LYS A 324 -12.55 13.58 -36.16
CA LYS A 324 -14.01 13.45 -36.35
C LYS A 324 -14.67 14.71 -36.90
N ASP A 325 -13.91 15.80 -37.02
CA ASP A 325 -14.39 17.09 -37.50
C ASP A 325 -13.84 17.45 -38.91
N ASP A 326 -13.15 16.51 -39.58
CA ASP A 326 -12.65 16.64 -40.96
C ASP A 326 -13.40 15.72 -41.96
#